data_AF-A0AAJ3TX19-F1
#
_entry.id   AF-A0AAJ3TX19-F1
#
_cell.length_a   1.000
_cell.length_b   1.000
_cell.length_c   1.000
_cell.angle_alpha   90.00
_cell.angle_beta   90.00
_cell.angle_gamma   90.00
#
_symmetry.space_group_name_H-M   'P 1'
#
loop_
_entity.id
_entity.type
_entity.pdbx_description
1 polymer ?
#
loop_
_entity_poly.entity_id
_entity_poly.type
_entity_poly.pdbx_seq_one_letter_code
_entity_poly.pdbx_strand_id
1 'polypeptide(L)'
;MNSPLKAETIATGVGLITAAIGAALASAPRTAARAIGVQDATRPLALIGVVDLAIAWGLLTQRPRWRWMLARAAANPPTAAYFALLGRRNSAAAPYVAAAVIGSATVVDLFACRSLYASQK
;
A
#
# COMPACT_ATOMS: atom_id res chain seq x y z
N MET A 1 -3.59 -18.28 18.00
CA MET A 1 -2.52 -19.04 17.36
C MET A 1 -2.57 -18.76 15.85
N ASN A 2 -1.81 -17.76 15.37
CA ASN A 2 -1.84 -17.36 13.96
C ASN A 2 -0.78 -18.17 13.21
N SER A 3 -1.21 -19.20 12.50
CA SER A 3 -0.36 -20.13 11.79
C SER A 3 0.37 -19.44 10.62
N PRO A 4 1.66 -19.74 10.38
CA PRO A 4 2.50 -19.09 9.35
C PRO A 4 1.91 -19.15 7.94
N LEU A 5 1.13 -20.19 7.63
CA LEU A 5 0.37 -20.33 6.38
C LEU A 5 -0.62 -19.17 6.14
N LYS A 6 -1.25 -18.66 7.20
CA LYS A 6 -2.15 -17.49 7.11
C LYS A 6 -1.37 -16.24 6.74
N ALA A 7 -0.19 -16.03 7.33
CA ALA A 7 0.65 -14.87 7.05
C ALA A 7 1.19 -14.87 5.61
N GLU A 8 1.53 -16.05 5.08
CA GLU A 8 1.92 -16.24 3.67
C GLU A 8 0.78 -15.96 2.68
N THR A 9 -0.43 -16.42 3.02
CA THR A 9 -1.63 -16.18 2.22
C THR A 9 -1.97 -14.69 2.21
N ILE A 10 -1.92 -14.05 3.39
CA ILE A 10 -2.08 -12.59 3.53
C ILE A 10 -1.03 -11.87 2.68
N ALA A 11 0.24 -12.30 2.73
CA ALA A 11 1.29 -11.65 1.97
C ALA A 11 1.12 -11.74 0.45
N THR A 12 0.59 -12.87 -0.02
CA THR A 12 0.26 -13.05 -1.43
C THR A 12 -0.91 -12.15 -1.83
N GLY A 13 -1.99 -12.13 -1.03
CA GLY A 13 -3.15 -11.27 -1.27
C GLY A 13 -2.78 -9.78 -1.26
N VAL A 14 -1.99 -9.34 -0.27
CA VAL A 14 -1.46 -7.97 -0.20
C VAL A 14 -0.60 -7.67 -1.43
N GLY A 15 0.30 -8.57 -1.84
CA GLY A 15 1.11 -8.39 -3.05
C GLY A 15 0.26 -8.16 -4.30
N LEU A 16 -0.80 -8.97 -4.50
CA LEU A 16 -1.70 -8.84 -5.65
C LEU A 16 -2.50 -7.53 -5.63
N ILE A 17 -3.09 -7.18 -4.48
CA ILE A 17 -3.85 -5.93 -4.32
C ILE A 17 -2.93 -4.71 -4.55
N THR A 18 -1.72 -4.75 -3.99
CA THR A 18 -0.72 -3.70 -4.16
C THR A 18 -0.30 -3.56 -5.60
N ALA A 19 -0.08 -4.67 -6.32
CA ALA A 19 0.26 -4.64 -7.74
C ALA A 19 -0.85 -3.99 -8.57
N ALA A 20 -2.11 -4.36 -8.32
CA ALA A 20 -3.25 -3.81 -9.06
C ALA A 20 -3.42 -2.31 -8.83
N ILE A 21 -3.37 -1.86 -7.56
CA ILE A 21 -3.45 -0.44 -7.21
C ILE A 21 -2.25 0.32 -7.78
N GLY A 22 -1.03 -0.19 -7.57
CA GLY A 22 0.20 0.43 -8.06
C GLY A 22 0.21 0.57 -9.57
N ALA A 23 -0.25 -0.45 -10.30
CA ALA A 23 -0.40 -0.40 -11.75
C ALA A 23 -1.38 0.69 -12.19
N ALA A 24 -2.56 0.78 -11.54
CA ALA A 24 -3.55 1.81 -11.85
C ALA A 24 -3.00 3.23 -11.59
N LEU A 25 -2.30 3.42 -10.48
CA LEU A 25 -1.69 4.71 -10.11
C LEU A 25 -0.54 5.11 -11.04
N ALA A 26 0.32 4.15 -11.43
CA ALA A 26 1.48 4.42 -12.29
C ALA A 26 1.08 4.62 -13.76
N SER A 27 0.14 3.84 -14.28
CA SER A 27 -0.25 3.87 -15.70
C SER A 27 -1.31 4.94 -16.02
N ALA A 28 -2.24 5.19 -15.08
CA ALA A 28 -3.36 6.11 -15.27
C ALA A 28 -3.50 7.12 -14.10
N PRO A 29 -2.43 7.86 -13.73
CA PRO A 29 -2.45 8.74 -12.55
C PRO A 29 -3.50 9.84 -12.64
N ARG A 30 -3.81 10.34 -13.84
CA ARG A 30 -4.88 11.34 -14.05
C ARG A 30 -6.26 10.76 -13.77
N THR A 31 -6.51 9.52 -14.20
CA THR A 31 -7.78 8.82 -13.95
C THR A 31 -7.94 8.52 -12.46
N ALA A 32 -6.87 8.07 -11.80
CA ALA A 32 -6.85 7.87 -10.36
C ALA A 32 -7.13 9.16 -9.58
N ALA A 33 -6.49 10.27 -9.96
CA ALA A 33 -6.74 11.58 -9.36
C ALA A 33 -8.22 11.99 -9.49
N ARG A 34 -8.81 11.84 -10.68
CA ARG A 34 -10.23 12.11 -10.91
C ARG A 34 -11.15 11.21 -10.07
N ALA A 35 -10.81 9.93 -9.93
CA ALA A 35 -11.60 8.98 -9.15
C ALA A 35 -11.68 9.36 -7.66
N ILE A 36 -10.65 10.03 -7.13
CA ILE A 36 -10.64 10.56 -5.76
C ILE A 36 -11.08 12.03 -5.67
N GLY A 37 -11.59 12.61 -6.77
CA GLY A 37 -12.11 13.97 -6.82
C GLY A 37 -11.05 15.07 -6.80
N VAL A 38 -9.84 14.80 -7.32
CA VAL A 38 -8.70 15.75 -7.28
C VAL A 38 -8.07 15.88 -8.67
N GLN A 39 -7.65 17.11 -9.05
CA GLN A 39 -7.07 17.35 -10.39
C GLN A 39 -5.53 17.41 -10.36
N ASP A 40 -4.92 17.92 -9.29
CA ASP A 40 -3.48 18.20 -9.21
C ASP A 40 -2.66 17.16 -8.43
N ALA A 41 -3.00 15.87 -8.57
CA ALA A 41 -2.32 14.77 -7.88
C ALA A 41 -1.51 13.84 -8.80
N THR A 42 -1.40 14.15 -10.09
CA THR A 42 -0.87 13.22 -11.11
C THR A 42 0.55 12.69 -10.80
N ARG A 43 1.52 13.58 -10.53
CA ARG A 43 2.91 13.16 -10.29
C ARG A 43 3.08 12.38 -8.97
N PRO A 44 2.55 12.86 -7.82
CA PRO A 44 2.62 12.09 -6.58
C PRO A 44 1.95 10.72 -6.68
N LEU A 45 0.79 10.61 -7.32
CA LEU A 45 0.11 9.33 -7.51
C LEU A 45 0.93 8.37 -8.39
N ALA A 46 1.54 8.85 -9.47
CA ALA A 46 2.42 8.02 -10.29
C ALA A 46 3.62 7.49 -9.49
N LEU A 47 4.22 8.33 -8.65
CA LEU A 47 5.35 7.94 -7.79
C LEU A 47 4.92 6.89 -6.75
N ILE A 48 3.78 7.09 -6.09
CA ILE A 48 3.20 6.11 -5.16
C ILE A 48 2.98 4.78 -5.90
N GLY A 49 2.43 4.84 -7.12
CA GLY A 49 2.22 3.66 -7.95
C GLY A 49 3.50 2.89 -8.27
N VAL A 50 4.59 3.59 -8.60
CA VAL A 50 5.91 2.96 -8.84
C VAL A 50 6.46 2.29 -7.57
N VAL A 51 6.35 2.96 -6.42
CA VAL A 51 6.77 2.39 -5.13
C VAL A 51 5.96 1.13 -4.80
N ASP A 52 4.64 1.19 -4.98
CA ASP A 52 3.75 0.03 -4.78
C ASP A 52 4.11 -1.14 -5.69
N LEU A 53 4.39 -0.88 -6.96
CA LEU A 53 4.82 -1.93 -7.90
C LEU A 53 6.14 -2.58 -7.49
N ALA A 54 7.12 -1.80 -7.04
CA ALA A 54 8.40 -2.34 -6.55
C ALA A 54 8.20 -3.21 -5.29
N ILE A 55 7.36 -2.76 -4.37
CA ILE A 55 7.01 -3.52 -3.15
C ILE A 55 6.25 -4.80 -3.50
N ALA A 56 5.26 -4.71 -4.40
CA ALA A 56 4.46 -5.84 -4.83
C ALA A 56 5.32 -6.91 -5.52
N TRP A 57 6.23 -6.49 -6.41
CA TRP A 57 7.21 -7.38 -7.02
C TRP A 57 8.00 -8.13 -5.94
N GLY A 58 8.56 -7.40 -4.97
CA GLY A 58 9.27 -8.00 -3.85
C GLY A 58 8.44 -8.99 -3.03
N LEU A 59 7.18 -8.65 -2.70
CA LEU A 59 6.27 -9.55 -1.99
C LEU A 59 5.97 -10.83 -2.77
N LEU A 60 5.75 -10.72 -4.07
CA LEU A 60 5.31 -11.84 -4.91
C LEU A 60 6.48 -12.76 -5.26
N THR A 61 7.66 -12.21 -5.55
CA THR A 61 8.78 -12.99 -6.13
C THR A 61 9.93 -13.25 -5.16
N GLN A 62 10.11 -12.45 -4.10
CA GLN A 62 11.31 -12.52 -3.25
C GLN A 62 11.03 -13.14 -1.88
N ARG A 63 12.06 -13.82 -1.34
CA ARG A 63 12.10 -14.34 0.03
C ARG A 63 13.31 -13.73 0.75
N PRO A 64 13.23 -13.43 2.06
CA PRO A 64 12.05 -13.54 2.92
C PRO A 64 11.04 -12.40 2.72
N ARG A 65 9.73 -12.72 2.74
CA ARG A 65 8.64 -11.74 2.48
C ARG A 65 8.44 -10.69 3.59
N TRP A 66 8.92 -10.95 4.81
CA TRP A 66 8.75 -10.00 5.93
C TRP A 66 9.42 -8.64 5.66
N ARG A 67 10.53 -8.61 4.92
CA ARG A 67 11.25 -7.37 4.57
C ARG A 67 10.40 -6.45 3.70
N TRP A 68 9.64 -7.04 2.78
CA TRP A 68 8.75 -6.31 1.88
C TRP A 68 7.45 -5.87 2.56
N MET A 69 6.93 -6.67 3.49
CA MET A 69 5.87 -6.23 4.40
C MET A 69 6.29 -5.02 5.24
N LEU A 70 7.51 -5.05 5.77
CA LEU A 70 8.05 -3.92 6.53
C LEU A 70 8.23 -2.68 5.65
N ALA A 71 8.74 -2.85 4.42
CA ALA A 71 8.87 -1.75 3.46
C ALA A 71 7.52 -1.10 3.17
N ARG A 72 6.47 -1.89 2.97
CA ARG A 72 5.09 -1.41 2.80
C ARG A 72 4.58 -0.68 4.04
N ALA A 73 4.77 -1.26 5.23
CA ALA A 73 4.40 -0.61 6.48
C ALA A 73 5.14 0.72 6.71
N ALA A 74 6.35 0.88 6.19
CA ALA A 74 7.10 2.14 6.25
C ALA A 74 6.64 3.17 5.18
N ALA A 75 6.22 2.71 4.01
CA ALA A 75 5.75 3.56 2.91
C ALA A 75 4.30 4.06 3.11
N ASN A 76 3.47 3.28 3.81
CA ASN A 76 2.06 3.61 4.00
C ASN A 76 1.81 4.89 4.82
N PRO A 77 2.49 5.20 5.94
CA PRO A 77 2.26 6.42 6.71
C PRO A 77 2.43 7.74 5.93
N PRO A 78 3.56 7.98 5.20
CA PRO A 78 3.67 9.18 4.39
C PRO A 78 2.64 9.23 3.27
N THR A 79 2.25 8.07 2.71
CA THR A 79 1.19 7.97 1.70
C THR A 79 -0.17 8.35 2.28
N ALA A 80 -0.56 7.81 3.45
CA ALA A 80 -1.79 8.16 4.14
C ALA A 80 -1.83 9.64 4.52
N ALA A 81 -0.71 10.18 5.03
CA ALA A 81 -0.59 11.61 5.33
C ALA A 81 -0.77 12.48 4.08
N TYR A 82 -0.20 12.06 2.95
CA TYR A 82 -0.39 12.74 1.67
C TYR A 82 -1.87 12.76 1.26
N PHE A 83 -2.57 11.62 1.33
CA PHE A 83 -3.99 11.55 1.02
C PHE A 83 -4.87 12.38 1.97
N ALA A 84 -4.57 12.39 3.28
CA ALA A 84 -5.28 13.25 4.24
C ALA A 84 -5.06 14.74 3.94
N LEU A 85 -3.83 15.13 3.59
CA LEU A 85 -3.52 16.49 3.15
C LEU A 85 -4.25 16.85 1.85
N LEU A 86 -4.36 15.90 0.93
CA LEU A 86 -5.06 16.06 -0.34
C LEU A 86 -6.56 16.27 -0.13
N GLY A 87 -7.18 15.48 0.76
CA GLY A 87 -8.58 15.65 1.16
C GLY A 87 -8.83 17.03 1.76
N ARG A 88 -7.93 17.49 2.63
CA ARG A 88 -8.01 18.83 3.25
C ARG A 88 -7.89 19.95 2.23
N ARG A 89 -6.95 19.86 1.29
CA ARG A 89 -6.70 20.91 0.29
C ARG A 89 -7.82 21.03 -0.75
N ASN A 90 -8.51 19.93 -1.05
CA ASN A 90 -9.53 19.88 -2.10
C ASN A 90 -10.96 19.78 -1.55
N SER A 91 -11.13 19.84 -0.23
CA SER A 91 -12.43 19.63 0.45
C SER A 91 -13.15 18.36 -0.04
N ALA A 92 -12.39 17.30 -0.30
CA ALA A 92 -12.87 16.04 -0.89
C ALA A 92 -12.82 14.91 0.12
N ALA A 93 -13.89 14.10 0.19
CA ALA A 93 -14.00 12.99 1.14
C ALA A 93 -13.18 11.75 0.75
N ALA A 94 -13.09 11.43 -0.54
CA ALA A 94 -12.46 10.21 -1.03
C ALA A 94 -10.97 10.06 -0.63
N PRO A 95 -10.14 11.11 -0.62
CA PRO A 95 -8.77 11.00 -0.12
C PRO A 95 -8.69 10.63 1.38
N TYR A 96 -9.64 11.04 2.21
CA TYR A 96 -9.66 10.62 3.62
C TYR A 96 -9.97 9.12 3.77
N VAL A 97 -10.87 8.59 2.93
CA VAL A 97 -11.14 7.15 2.88
C VAL A 97 -9.87 6.39 2.47
N ALA A 98 -9.16 6.86 1.45
CA ALA A 98 -7.88 6.28 1.05
C ALA A 98 -6.85 6.32 2.19
N ALA A 99 -6.71 7.46 2.88
CA ALA A 99 -5.82 7.60 4.03
C ALA A 99 -6.17 6.61 5.16
N ALA A 100 -7.45 6.45 5.48
CA ALA A 100 -7.92 5.51 6.50
C ALA A 100 -7.61 4.05 6.11
N VAL A 101 -7.90 3.67 4.86
CA VAL A 101 -7.62 2.32 4.32
C VAL A 101 -6.12 2.02 4.39
N ILE A 102 -5.27 2.96 3.98
CA ILE A 102 -3.80 2.80 4.03
C ILE A 102 -3.31 2.71 5.48
N GLY A 103 -3.89 3.51 6.39
CA GLY A 103 -3.61 3.42 7.82
C GLY A 103 -3.94 2.04 8.40
N SER A 104 -5.13 1.51 8.10
CA SER A 104 -5.52 0.15 8.52
C SER A 104 -4.63 -0.93 7.90
N ALA A 105 -4.26 -0.80 6.62
CA ALA A 105 -3.36 -1.72 5.94
C ALA A 105 -1.99 -1.78 6.64
N THR A 106 -1.48 -0.64 7.13
CA THR A 106 -0.21 -0.58 7.88
C THR A 106 -0.21 -1.49 9.11
N VAL A 107 -1.32 -1.52 9.85
CA VAL A 107 -1.45 -2.39 11.04
C VAL A 107 -1.44 -3.87 10.65
N VAL A 108 -2.13 -4.22 9.56
CA VAL A 108 -2.12 -5.58 9.00
C VAL A 108 -0.73 -5.98 8.52
N ASP A 109 -0.03 -5.09 7.83
CA ASP A 109 1.33 -5.30 7.32
C ASP A 109 2.31 -5.56 8.46
N LEU A 110 2.23 -4.79 9.56
CA LEU A 110 3.06 -5.01 10.76
C LEU A 110 2.76 -6.36 11.42
N PHE A 111 1.49 -6.75 11.51
CA PHE A 111 1.10 -8.05 12.06
C PHE A 111 1.63 -9.21 11.20
N ALA A 112 1.49 -9.11 9.87
CA ALA A 112 1.99 -10.09 8.92
C ALA A 112 3.52 -10.15 8.95
N CYS A 113 4.19 -8.99 8.98
CA CYS A 113 5.65 -8.87 9.10
C CYS A 113 6.17 -9.60 10.35
N ARG A 114 5.60 -9.32 11.53
CA ARG A 114 5.97 -9.99 12.78
C ARG A 114 5.78 -11.49 12.70
N SER A 115 4.67 -11.95 12.14
CA SER A 115 4.35 -13.38 12.00
C SER A 115 5.33 -14.09 11.06
N LEU A 116 5.64 -13.48 9.91
CA LEU A 116 6.60 -14.00 8.94
C LEU A 116 8.03 -14.03 9.49
N TYR A 117 8.44 -12.98 10.23
CA TYR A 117 9.76 -12.93 10.86
C TYR A 117 9.92 -14.01 11.94
N ALA A 118 8.89 -14.22 12.77
CA ALA A 118 8.91 -15.24 13.81
C ALA A 118 9.00 -16.67 13.25
N SER A 119 8.49 -16.92 12.03
CA SER A 119 8.55 -18.23 11.37
C SER A 119 9.93 -18.58 10.76
N GLN A 120 10.88 -17.65 10.81
CA GLN A 120 12.24 -17.82 10.27
C GLN A 120 13.31 -17.95 11.35
N LYS A 121 12.90 -17.93 12.62
CA LYS A 121 13.74 -18.31 13.76
C LYS A 121 13.53 -19.78 14.06
#